data_AF-A0A3G3MG22-F1
#
_entry.id   AF-A0A3G3MG22-F1
#
_cell.length_a   1.000
_cell.length_b   1.000
_cell.length_c   1.000
_cell.angle_alpha   90.00
_cell.angle_beta   90.00
_cell.angle_gamma   90.00
#
_symmetry.space_group_name_H-M   'P 1'
#
loop_
_entity.id
_entity.type
_entity.pdbx_description
1 polymer ?
#
loop_
_entity_poly.entity_id
_entity_poly.type
_entity_poly.pdbx_seq_one_letter_code
_entity_poly.pdbx_strand_id
1 'polypeptide(L)'
;MIRTKLINEKINTLLMCLDSLDLYILDHLQVSTIRKSYKRQQAPEIYQKYYTDNQSNYSIQEILNWLYIINNMVLEEHLKEKIQTVLNEYSSCSSNHIKNFSITTKQYLNRFMYKYQIFYRYNLTKKINTTSNQRNNFYNIAIINLYILNKILSTNGPYILYKYLYLNKYDIKSKVG
;
A
#
# COMPACT_ATOMS: atom_id res chain seq x y z
N MET A 1 -10.60 2.32 19.47
CA MET A 1 -11.19 2.79 18.19
C MET A 1 -10.16 3.44 17.25
N ILE A 2 -9.28 4.32 17.75
CA ILE A 2 -8.20 4.97 16.95
C ILE A 2 -7.19 3.97 16.37
N ARG A 3 -6.84 2.91 17.12
CA ARG A 3 -5.84 1.90 16.72
C ARG A 3 -6.24 1.12 15.47
N THR A 4 -7.50 0.75 15.35
CA THR A 4 -8.00 -0.07 14.24
C THR A 4 -8.13 0.73 12.95
N LYS A 5 -8.52 2.01 13.04
CA LYS A 5 -8.53 2.93 11.89
C LYS A 5 -7.15 3.02 11.24
N LEU A 6 -6.09 3.16 12.03
CA LEU A 6 -4.74 3.24 11.49
C LEU A 6 -4.23 1.92 10.92
N ILE A 7 -4.64 0.77 11.49
CA ILE A 7 -4.35 -0.54 10.89
C ILE A 7 -5.00 -0.64 9.51
N ASN A 8 -6.26 -0.21 9.38
CA ASN A 8 -6.95 -0.15 8.09
C ASN A 8 -6.18 0.72 7.09
N GLU A 9 -5.73 1.92 7.51
CA GLU A 9 -4.95 2.82 6.66
C GLU A 9 -3.64 2.18 6.17
N LYS A 10 -2.91 1.48 7.06
CA LYS A 10 -1.69 0.75 6.71
C LYS A 10 -1.97 -0.38 5.72
N ILE A 11 -3.00 -1.19 5.96
CA ILE A 11 -3.42 -2.26 5.04
C ILE A 11 -3.76 -1.67 3.67
N ASN A 12 -4.60 -0.64 3.62
CA ASN A 12 -5.00 0.00 2.37
C ASN A 12 -3.80 0.60 1.62
N THR A 13 -2.84 1.18 2.35
CA THR A 13 -1.62 1.72 1.73
C THR A 13 -0.74 0.61 1.14
N LEU A 14 -0.63 -0.53 1.79
CA LEU A 14 0.08 -1.71 1.25
C LEU A 14 -0.63 -2.26 0.01
N LEU A 15 -1.97 -2.37 0.03
CA LEU A 15 -2.76 -2.81 -1.12
C LEU A 15 -2.59 -1.85 -2.31
N MET A 16 -2.60 -0.53 -2.08
CA MET A 16 -2.31 0.45 -3.13
C MET A 16 -0.91 0.29 -3.71
N CYS A 17 0.08 -0.09 -2.91
CA CYS A 17 1.42 -0.37 -3.43
C CYS A 17 1.39 -1.55 -4.39
N LEU A 18 0.76 -2.66 -4.00
CA LEU A 18 0.64 -3.87 -4.83
C LEU A 18 -0.09 -3.59 -6.15
N ASP A 19 -1.23 -2.93 -6.06
CA ASP A 19 -2.08 -2.52 -7.19
C ASP A 19 -1.41 -1.46 -8.10
N SER A 20 -0.40 -0.76 -7.60
CA SER A 20 0.39 0.18 -8.41
C SER A 20 1.54 -0.50 -9.15
N LEU A 21 2.06 -1.62 -8.62
CA LEU A 21 3.07 -2.46 -9.28
C LEU A 21 2.45 -3.30 -10.40
N ASP A 22 1.23 -3.76 -10.19
CA ASP A 22 0.49 -4.54 -11.17
C ASP A 22 -1.00 -4.19 -11.13
N LEU A 23 -1.50 -3.63 -12.24
CA LEU A 23 -2.84 -3.05 -12.34
C LEU A 23 -3.97 -4.09 -12.23
N TYR A 24 -3.66 -5.38 -12.40
CA TYR A 24 -4.65 -6.45 -12.41
C TYR A 24 -4.55 -7.38 -11.20
N ILE A 25 -3.62 -7.13 -10.28
CA ILE A 25 -3.38 -8.04 -9.16
C ILE A 25 -4.58 -8.18 -8.23
N LEU A 26 -5.31 -7.08 -8.00
CA LEU A 26 -6.51 -7.10 -7.19
C LEU A 26 -7.73 -7.64 -7.97
N ASP A 27 -7.72 -7.58 -9.30
CA ASP A 27 -8.76 -8.15 -10.15
C ASP A 27 -8.73 -9.69 -10.11
N HIS A 28 -7.53 -10.29 -10.04
CA HIS A 28 -7.35 -11.74 -9.90
C HIS A 28 -7.87 -12.30 -8.56
N LEU A 29 -7.86 -11.50 -7.49
CA LEU A 29 -8.45 -11.90 -6.20
C LEU A 29 -9.97 -12.00 -6.21
N GLN A 30 -10.65 -11.24 -7.07
CA GLN A 30 -12.11 -11.11 -7.02
C GLN A 30 -12.88 -12.36 -7.48
N VAL A 31 -12.18 -13.34 -8.05
CA VAL A 31 -12.84 -14.50 -8.67
C VAL A 31 -13.09 -15.64 -7.67
N SER A 32 -12.33 -15.77 -6.56
CA SER A 32 -12.42 -16.99 -5.72
C SER A 32 -12.74 -16.78 -4.24
N THR A 33 -12.28 -15.70 -3.58
CA THR A 33 -12.38 -15.60 -2.10
C THR A 33 -13.43 -14.60 -1.61
N ILE A 34 -13.66 -13.50 -2.33
CA ILE A 34 -14.50 -12.38 -1.85
C ILE A 34 -15.99 -12.56 -2.21
N ARG A 35 -16.31 -13.34 -3.27
CA ARG A 35 -17.71 -13.56 -3.71
C ARG A 35 -18.58 -14.32 -2.72
N LYS A 36 -18.00 -15.12 -1.80
CA LYS A 36 -18.79 -15.83 -0.77
C LYS A 36 -19.27 -14.92 0.36
N SER A 37 -18.64 -13.75 0.57
CA SER A 37 -18.99 -12.83 1.66
C SER A 37 -19.76 -11.57 1.23
N TYR A 38 -19.89 -11.26 -0.07
CA TYR A 38 -20.64 -10.07 -0.50
C TYR A 38 -21.51 -10.34 -1.75
N LYS A 39 -22.82 -10.51 -1.51
CA LYS A 39 -23.85 -10.44 -2.57
C LYS A 39 -24.21 -8.97 -2.86
N ARG A 40 -24.17 -8.63 -4.16
CA ARG A 40 -24.88 -7.57 -4.95
C ARG A 40 -23.88 -7.04 -5.98
N GLN A 41 -23.81 -7.61 -7.19
CA GLN A 41 -24.63 -7.41 -8.41
C GLN A 41 -24.28 -6.13 -9.22
N GLN A 42 -23.63 -6.41 -10.37
CA GLN A 42 -23.70 -5.77 -11.71
C GLN A 42 -22.93 -4.45 -11.99
N ALA A 43 -22.02 -4.55 -13.00
CA ALA A 43 -21.10 -3.54 -13.60
C ALA A 43 -19.96 -3.04 -12.67
N PRO A 44 -18.83 -2.49 -13.19
CA PRO A 44 -17.50 -2.56 -12.54
C PRO A 44 -17.35 -1.64 -11.33
N GLU A 45 -18.01 -2.01 -10.24
CA GLU A 45 -17.91 -1.48 -8.88
C GLU A 45 -16.53 -1.72 -8.22
N ILE A 46 -15.60 -2.34 -8.95
CA ILE A 46 -14.33 -2.84 -8.41
C ILE A 46 -13.52 -1.74 -7.75
N TYR A 47 -13.56 -0.50 -8.24
CA TYR A 47 -12.78 0.60 -7.63
C TYR A 47 -13.59 1.47 -6.67
N GLN A 48 -14.93 1.50 -6.73
CA GLN A 48 -15.70 2.29 -5.77
C GLN A 48 -15.87 1.56 -4.43
N LYS A 49 -16.05 0.24 -4.43
CA LYS A 49 -16.36 -0.52 -3.19
C LYS A 49 -15.19 -0.69 -2.22
N TYR A 50 -13.93 -0.58 -2.66
CA TYR A 50 -12.78 -0.50 -1.73
C TYR A 50 -12.60 0.88 -1.12
N TYR A 51 -13.18 1.91 -1.72
CA TYR A 51 -12.80 3.31 -1.50
C TYR A 51 -13.97 4.21 -1.06
N THR A 52 -15.19 3.69 -0.93
CA THR A 52 -16.35 4.40 -0.37
C THR A 52 -16.57 4.11 1.12
N ASP A 53 -16.20 5.10 1.95
CA ASP A 53 -16.81 5.60 3.20
C ASP A 53 -17.40 4.68 4.29
N ASN A 54 -17.29 3.35 4.22
CA ASN A 54 -17.66 2.51 5.35
C ASN A 54 -16.49 2.41 6.33
N GLN A 55 -16.47 3.36 7.27
CA GLN A 55 -15.58 3.46 8.44
C GLN A 55 -15.71 2.29 9.43
N SER A 56 -16.05 1.08 8.99
CA SER A 56 -15.97 -0.10 9.84
C SER A 56 -14.50 -0.50 10.00
N ASN A 57 -14.01 -0.34 11.22
CA ASN A 57 -12.75 -0.91 11.65
C ASN A 57 -12.72 -2.40 11.30
N TYR A 58 -11.65 -2.90 10.68
CA TYR A 58 -11.55 -4.33 10.42
C TYR A 58 -11.56 -5.10 11.74
N SER A 59 -12.31 -6.19 11.78
CA SER A 59 -12.20 -7.20 12.82
C SER A 59 -10.80 -7.84 12.79
N ILE A 60 -10.41 -8.48 13.88
CA ILE A 60 -9.13 -9.21 13.96
C ILE A 60 -9.04 -10.28 12.86
N GLN A 61 -10.14 -10.98 12.58
CA GLN A 61 -10.20 -11.99 11.53
C GLN A 61 -9.96 -11.39 10.14
N GLU A 62 -10.55 -10.23 9.85
CA GLU A 62 -10.33 -9.53 8.58
C GLU A 62 -8.88 -9.05 8.45
N ILE A 63 -8.28 -8.55 9.54
CA ILE A 63 -6.86 -8.16 9.56
C ILE A 63 -5.99 -9.38 9.24
N LEU A 64 -6.21 -10.53 9.89
CA LEU A 64 -5.46 -11.76 9.63
C LEU A 64 -5.63 -12.25 8.17
N ASN A 65 -6.84 -12.16 7.63
CA ASN A 65 -7.09 -12.51 6.23
C ASN A 65 -6.32 -11.58 5.27
N TRP A 66 -6.30 -10.27 5.53
CA TRP A 66 -5.52 -9.33 4.72
C TRP A 66 -4.02 -9.58 4.82
N LEU A 67 -3.51 -9.90 6.01
CA LEU A 67 -2.10 -10.28 6.20
C LEU A 67 -1.72 -11.48 5.33
N TYR A 68 -2.56 -12.51 5.33
CA TYR A 68 -2.36 -13.71 4.51
C TYR A 68 -2.37 -13.39 3.01
N ILE A 69 -3.35 -12.61 2.56
CA ILE A 69 -3.49 -12.20 1.14
C ILE A 69 -2.26 -11.40 0.69
N ILE A 70 -1.87 -10.37 1.45
CA ILE A 70 -0.71 -9.51 1.13
C ILE A 70 0.57 -10.35 1.07
N ASN A 71 0.78 -11.24 2.04
CA ASN A 71 1.94 -12.12 2.06
C ASN A 71 2.02 -12.98 0.81
N ASN A 72 0.91 -13.60 0.41
CA ASN A 72 0.88 -14.46 -0.77
C ASN A 72 1.12 -13.70 -2.07
N MET A 73 0.56 -12.49 -2.22
CA MET A 73 0.83 -11.65 -3.38
C MET A 73 2.31 -11.32 -3.51
N VAL A 74 2.91 -10.84 -2.42
CA VAL A 74 4.32 -10.41 -2.43
C VAL A 74 5.25 -11.59 -2.77
N LEU A 75 4.85 -12.82 -2.46
CA LEU A 75 5.60 -14.02 -2.82
C LEU A 75 5.56 -14.37 -4.32
N GLU A 76 4.72 -13.74 -5.12
CA GLU A 76 4.72 -13.91 -6.58
C GLU A 76 5.99 -13.31 -7.20
N GLU A 77 6.69 -14.10 -8.01
CA GLU A 77 8.05 -13.75 -8.47
C GLU A 77 8.10 -12.44 -9.25
N HIS A 78 7.14 -12.22 -10.14
CA HIS A 78 7.06 -10.99 -10.92
C HIS A 78 6.87 -9.74 -10.04
N LEU A 79 6.20 -9.85 -8.90
CA LEU A 79 6.10 -8.75 -7.95
C LEU A 79 7.40 -8.53 -7.21
N LYS A 80 8.08 -9.59 -6.78
CA LYS A 80 9.40 -9.48 -6.13
C LYS A 80 10.38 -8.72 -7.01
N GLU A 81 10.45 -9.08 -8.29
CA GLU A 81 11.31 -8.42 -9.27
C GLU A 81 10.97 -6.92 -9.42
N LYS A 82 9.68 -6.60 -9.56
CA LYS A 82 9.22 -5.19 -9.64
C LYS A 82 9.55 -4.41 -8.36
N ILE A 83 9.30 -5.00 -7.19
CA ILE A 83 9.61 -4.41 -5.87
C ILE A 83 11.11 -4.10 -5.79
N GLN A 84 11.97 -5.09 -6.08
CA GLN A 84 13.42 -4.93 -6.02
C GLN A 84 13.91 -3.88 -7.02
N THR A 85 13.39 -3.87 -8.24
CA THR A 85 13.74 -2.89 -9.28
C THR A 85 13.51 -1.46 -8.79
N VAL A 86 12.30 -1.18 -8.29
CA VAL A 86 11.94 0.16 -7.80
C VAL A 86 12.81 0.56 -6.60
N LEU A 87 13.03 -0.35 -5.65
CA LEU A 87 13.84 -0.06 -4.45
C LEU A 87 15.32 0.18 -4.79
N ASN A 88 15.88 -0.57 -5.75
CA ASN A 88 17.26 -0.40 -6.20
C ASN A 88 17.45 0.92 -6.97
N GLU A 89 16.50 1.29 -7.83
CA GLU A 89 16.54 2.59 -8.51
C GLU A 89 16.40 3.75 -7.53
N TYR A 90 15.53 3.61 -6.52
CA TYR A 90 15.35 4.65 -5.53
C TYR A 90 16.58 4.80 -4.61
N SER A 91 17.22 3.70 -4.21
CA SER A 91 18.41 3.75 -3.35
C SER A 91 19.67 4.28 -4.06
N SER A 92 19.75 4.08 -5.38
CA SER A 92 20.86 4.55 -6.22
C SER A 92 20.70 5.99 -6.70
N CYS A 93 19.50 6.57 -6.66
CA CYS A 93 19.28 7.95 -7.02
C CYS A 93 19.60 8.92 -5.87
N SER A 94 20.41 9.93 -6.15
CA SER A 94 20.50 11.09 -5.27
C SER A 94 19.16 11.86 -5.28
N SER A 95 18.88 12.59 -4.21
CA SER A 95 17.60 13.22 -3.85
C SER A 95 16.94 14.11 -4.93
N ASN A 96 17.64 14.43 -6.02
CA ASN A 96 17.16 15.28 -7.12
C ASN A 96 17.02 14.58 -8.48
N HIS A 97 17.27 13.27 -8.60
CA HIS A 97 17.33 12.56 -9.89
C HIS A 97 16.14 11.63 -10.19
N ILE A 98 14.93 11.96 -9.73
CA ILE A 98 13.69 11.25 -10.13
C ILE A 98 13.54 11.16 -11.68
N LYS A 99 14.15 12.11 -12.41
CA LYS A 99 14.21 12.09 -13.88
C LYS A 99 14.89 10.85 -14.46
N ASN A 100 15.79 10.20 -13.71
CA ASN A 100 16.58 9.06 -14.15
C ASN A 100 15.94 7.70 -13.86
N PHE A 101 14.80 7.68 -13.15
CA PHE A 101 14.05 6.44 -12.94
C PHE A 101 13.58 5.83 -14.26
N SER A 102 13.54 4.50 -14.30
CA SER A 102 12.97 3.76 -15.42
C SER A 102 11.49 4.11 -15.60
N ILE A 103 10.96 3.74 -16.77
CA ILE A 103 9.55 3.90 -17.08
C ILE A 103 8.70 3.15 -16.04
N THR A 104 9.12 1.94 -15.65
CA THR A 104 8.43 1.10 -14.66
C THR A 104 8.33 1.80 -13.30
N THR A 105 9.44 2.32 -12.78
CA THR A 105 9.46 3.02 -11.48
C THR A 105 8.61 4.30 -11.53
N LYS A 106 8.72 5.08 -12.61
CA LYS A 106 7.89 6.28 -12.80
C LYS A 106 6.39 5.93 -12.85
N GLN A 107 6.02 4.87 -13.56
CA GLN A 107 4.64 4.40 -13.65
C GLN A 107 4.11 3.96 -12.28
N TYR A 108 4.87 3.16 -11.54
CA TYR A 108 4.52 2.74 -10.18
C TYR A 108 4.26 3.96 -9.27
N LEU A 109 5.21 4.89 -9.19
CA LEU A 109 5.12 6.06 -8.31
C LEU A 109 3.95 6.98 -8.67
N ASN A 110 3.69 7.18 -9.97
CA ASN A 110 2.56 7.99 -10.43
C ASN A 110 1.22 7.31 -10.16
N ARG A 111 1.11 6.00 -10.40
CA ARG A 111 -0.10 5.22 -10.09
C ARG A 111 -0.40 5.23 -8.59
N PHE A 112 0.62 5.03 -7.76
CA PHE A 112 0.47 5.09 -6.31
C PHE A 112 -0.03 6.46 -5.86
N MET A 113 0.63 7.55 -6.31
CA MET A 113 0.23 8.91 -5.96
C MET A 113 -1.24 9.16 -6.33
N TYR A 114 -1.65 8.79 -7.54
CA TYR A 114 -3.03 8.94 -8.00
C TYR A 114 -4.04 8.18 -7.12
N LYS A 115 -3.79 6.88 -6.86
CA LYS A 115 -4.66 6.04 -6.01
C LYS A 115 -4.73 6.57 -4.58
N TYR A 116 -3.59 6.94 -3.99
CA TYR A 116 -3.49 7.45 -2.63
C TYR A 116 -4.24 8.79 -2.45
N GLN A 117 -4.08 9.71 -3.41
CA GLN A 117 -4.77 11.01 -3.38
C GLN A 117 -6.30 10.85 -3.48
N ILE A 118 -6.77 9.97 -4.36
CA ILE A 118 -8.20 9.67 -4.50
C ILE A 118 -8.76 9.07 -3.22
N PHE A 119 -8.11 8.03 -2.68
CA PHE A 119 -8.63 7.31 -1.52
C PHE A 119 -8.73 8.17 -0.27
N TYR A 120 -7.67 8.91 0.05
CA TYR A 120 -7.62 9.75 1.25
C TYR A 120 -8.24 11.13 1.05
N ARG A 121 -8.90 11.38 -0.09
CA ARG A 121 -9.52 12.67 -0.44
C ARG A 121 -8.55 13.84 -0.27
N TYR A 122 -7.27 13.65 -0.55
CA TYR A 122 -6.29 14.74 -0.54
C TYR A 122 -6.64 15.73 -1.66
N ASN A 123 -7.38 16.79 -1.31
CA ASN A 123 -7.74 17.95 -2.11
C ASN A 123 -7.82 17.72 -3.64
N LEU A 124 -8.82 16.95 -4.08
CA LEU A 124 -9.23 16.90 -5.50
C LEU A 124 -9.75 18.26 -6.02
N THR A 125 -9.98 19.24 -5.12
CA THR A 125 -10.54 20.57 -5.44
C THR A 125 -9.52 21.61 -5.92
N LYS A 126 -8.21 21.34 -5.84
CA LYS A 126 -7.19 22.21 -6.44
C LYS A 126 -6.45 21.45 -7.53
N LYS A 127 -6.73 21.79 -8.79
CA LYS A 127 -5.99 21.36 -9.98
C LYS A 127 -4.51 21.16 -9.67
N ILE A 128 -4.07 19.90 -9.69
CA ILE A 128 -2.83 19.35 -10.25
C ILE A 128 -1.67 20.36 -10.33
N ASN A 129 -1.30 20.96 -9.20
CA ASN A 129 -0.05 21.68 -9.01
C ASN A 129 0.53 21.18 -7.68
N THR A 130 0.73 19.86 -7.60
CA THR A 130 1.53 19.30 -6.52
C THR A 130 2.92 19.89 -6.63
N THR A 131 3.32 20.66 -5.62
CA THR A 131 4.70 21.15 -5.52
C THR A 131 5.65 19.95 -5.55
N SER A 132 6.88 20.15 -6.02
CA SER A 132 7.91 19.10 -6.00
C SER A 132 8.02 18.43 -4.63
N ASN A 133 7.92 19.22 -3.56
CA ASN A 133 7.94 18.73 -2.16
C ASN A 133 6.76 17.81 -1.84
N GLN A 134 5.54 18.15 -2.26
CA GLN A 134 4.37 17.29 -2.03
C GLN A 134 4.46 15.98 -2.81
N ARG A 135 4.94 16.03 -4.06
CA ARG A 135 5.17 14.84 -4.88
C ARG A 135 6.22 13.92 -4.24
N ASN A 136 7.30 14.49 -3.74
CA ASN A 136 8.34 13.75 -3.01
C ASN A 136 7.78 13.09 -1.76
N ASN A 137 6.87 13.74 -1.02
CA ASN A 137 6.22 13.13 0.13
C ASN A 137 5.40 11.89 -0.26
N PHE A 138 4.60 11.96 -1.33
CA PHE A 138 3.85 10.78 -1.81
C PHE A 138 4.79 9.65 -2.23
N TYR A 139 5.90 9.98 -2.88
CA TYR A 139 6.90 8.99 -3.29
C TYR A 139 7.58 8.35 -2.07
N ASN A 140 7.90 9.12 -1.05
CA ASN A 140 8.46 8.58 0.19
C ASN A 140 7.47 7.63 0.88
N ILE A 141 6.17 7.97 0.91
CA ILE A 141 5.14 7.05 1.43
C ILE A 141 5.11 5.75 0.60
N ALA A 142 5.12 5.85 -0.73
CA ALA A 142 5.13 4.70 -1.62
C ALA A 142 6.34 3.79 -1.34
N ILE A 143 7.54 4.37 -1.32
CA ILE A 143 8.81 3.64 -1.15
C ILE A 143 8.91 3.01 0.24
N ILE A 144 8.49 3.71 1.30
CA ILE A 144 8.49 3.13 2.65
C ILE A 144 7.59 1.89 2.70
N ASN A 145 6.37 1.98 2.15
CA ASN A 145 5.44 0.87 2.13
C ASN A 145 5.93 -0.27 1.23
N LEU A 146 6.55 0.05 0.10
CA LEU A 146 7.18 -0.92 -0.78
C LEU A 146 8.36 -1.65 -0.10
N TYR A 147 9.15 -0.93 0.69
CA TYR A 147 10.21 -1.50 1.50
C TYR A 147 9.66 -2.43 2.58
N ILE A 148 8.54 -2.08 3.21
CA ILE A 148 7.84 -2.99 4.13
C ILE A 148 7.44 -4.25 3.37
N LEU A 149 6.81 -4.15 2.20
CA LEU A 149 6.47 -5.32 1.37
C LEU A 149 7.70 -6.18 1.08
N ASN A 150 8.81 -5.58 0.66
CA ASN A 150 10.07 -6.30 0.44
C ASN A 150 10.57 -7.03 1.70
N LYS A 151 10.41 -6.44 2.88
CA LYS A 151 10.82 -7.09 4.14
C LYS A 151 9.93 -8.27 4.53
N ILE A 152 8.69 -8.31 4.06
CA ILE A 152 7.78 -9.45 4.24
C ILE A 152 8.32 -10.70 3.52
N LEU A 153 9.19 -10.55 2.52
CA LEU A 153 9.84 -11.69 1.85
C LEU A 153 10.86 -12.43 2.71
N SER A 154 11.28 -11.85 3.84
CA SER A 154 12.21 -12.51 4.74
C SER A 154 11.55 -13.65 5.51
N THR A 155 12.36 -14.54 6.11
CA THR A 155 11.89 -15.62 6.99
C THR A 155 11.03 -15.12 8.16
N ASN A 156 11.20 -13.86 8.58
CA ASN A 156 10.41 -13.21 9.62
C ASN A 156 9.27 -12.34 9.07
N GLY A 157 8.90 -12.52 7.81
CA GLY A 157 7.96 -11.68 7.08
C GLY A 157 6.61 -11.44 7.76
N PRO A 158 5.90 -12.50 8.19
CA PRO A 158 4.63 -12.36 8.90
C PRO A 158 4.75 -11.54 10.19
N TYR A 159 5.85 -11.73 10.93
CA TYR A 159 6.13 -10.96 12.15
C TYR A 159 6.42 -9.48 11.83
N ILE A 160 7.18 -9.19 10.76
CA ILE A 160 7.44 -7.81 10.31
C ILE A 160 6.14 -7.13 9.92
N LEU A 161 5.27 -7.82 9.19
CA LEU A 161 3.98 -7.29 8.76
C LEU A 161 3.05 -7.02 9.96
N TYR A 162 2.97 -7.97 10.90
CA TYR A 162 2.26 -7.79 12.16
C TYR A 162 2.80 -6.58 12.95
N LYS A 163 4.12 -6.50 13.11
CA LYS A 163 4.79 -5.39 13.81
C LYS A 163 4.51 -4.05 13.12
N TYR A 164 4.55 -4.01 11.79
CA TYR A 164 4.23 -2.82 11.01
C TYR A 164 2.79 -2.35 11.25
N LEU A 165 1.80 -3.25 11.24
CA LEU A 165 0.41 -2.89 11.49
C LEU A 165 0.19 -2.39 12.92
N TYR A 166 0.71 -3.10 13.92
CA TYR A 166 0.36 -2.90 15.32
C TYR A 166 1.27 -1.93 16.09
N LEU A 167 2.46 -1.59 15.58
CA LEU A 167 3.30 -0.55 16.15
C LEU A 167 3.00 0.81 15.51
N ASN A 168 2.62 1.76 16.36
CA ASN A 168 2.72 3.18 16.05
C ASN A 168 4.01 3.68 16.66
N LYS A 169 4.72 4.56 15.96
CA LYS A 169 5.88 5.23 16.57
C LYS A 169 5.43 5.90 17.88
N TYR A 170 6.23 5.65 18.92
CA TYR A 170 6.21 6.23 20.28
C TYR A 170 5.33 5.58 21.36
N ASP A 171 5.71 4.37 21.78
CA ASP A 171 5.91 4.13 23.23
C ASP A 171 7.37 4.47 23.58
N ILE A 172 7.74 5.76 23.54
CA ILE A 172 8.90 6.23 24.31
C ILE A 172 8.36 6.65 25.68
N LYS A 173 8.00 5.65 26.47
CA LYS A 173 7.87 5.76 27.93
C LYS A 173 8.30 4.43 28.54
N SER A 174 9.60 4.22 28.58
CA SER A 174 10.34 3.26 29.43
C SER A 174 11.73 3.11 28.80
N LYS A 175 12.87 3.45 29.39
CA LYS A 175 13.26 3.74 30.76
C LYS A 175 14.37 4.80 30.67
N VAL A 176 14.19 5.96 31.28
CA VAL A 176 15.33 6.65 31.90
C VAL A 176 15.27 6.16 33.34
N GLY A 177 16.08 5.14 33.62
CA GLY A 177 16.49 4.83 34.98
C GLY A 177 17.66 5.72 35.35
#